data_AF-A0A1A9D3G2-F1
#
_entry.id   AF-A0A1A9D3G2-F1
#
_cell.length_a   1.000
_cell.length_b   1.000
_cell.length_c   1.000
_cell.angle_alpha   90.00
_cell.angle_beta   90.00
_cell.angle_gamma   90.00
#
_symmetry.space_group_name_H-M   'P 1'
#
loop_
_entity.id
_entity.type
_entity.pdbx_description
1 polymer ?
#
loop_
_entity_poly.entity_id
_entity_poly.type
_entity_poly.pdbx_seq_one_letter_code
_entity_poly.pdbx_strand_id
1 'polypeptide(L)'
;MAWCSQRQDDAGDTMRHTNRQTATKTLTDIYRSIDKAQAVTITYLDEDGTESVRTIEPFDVRTTKSGRIQVRAMCRLRGEARSFYLHRIVSYTLHRMAFVLDRPEATTAAGAVIVVRSAAQVIARELGRDYLPRTAVTHSDTTLAA
;
A
#
# COMPACT_ATOMS: atom_id res chain seq x y z
N MET A 1 41.47 12.39 1.64
CA MET A 1 40.56 12.04 0.54
C MET A 1 40.09 10.62 0.77
N ALA A 2 38.89 10.45 1.33
CA ALA A 2 38.36 9.12 1.67
C ALA A 2 37.75 8.49 0.42
N TRP A 3 38.37 7.41 -0.04
CA TRP A 3 37.89 6.54 -1.11
C TRP A 3 36.63 5.82 -0.62
N CYS A 4 35.47 6.27 -1.10
CA CYS A 4 34.19 5.60 -0.91
C CYS A 4 34.21 4.33 -1.76
N SER A 5 34.30 3.15 -1.14
CA SER A 5 34.17 1.88 -1.84
C SER A 5 32.72 1.70 -2.26
N GLN A 6 32.41 2.16 -3.47
CA GLN A 6 31.24 1.71 -4.21
C GLN A 6 31.46 0.24 -4.56
N ARG A 7 30.78 -0.64 -3.82
CA ARG A 7 30.57 -2.02 -4.23
C ARG A 7 29.59 -1.98 -5.40
N GLN A 8 30.15 -2.03 -6.61
CA GLN A 8 29.40 -2.33 -7.83
C GLN A 8 29.04 -3.82 -7.79
N ASP A 9 27.77 -4.12 -7.52
CA ASP A 9 27.19 -5.43 -7.78
C ASP A 9 26.59 -5.37 -9.20
N ASP A 10 27.37 -5.71 -10.22
CA ASP A 10 26.90 -5.81 -11.60
C ASP A 10 26.41 -7.24 -11.92
N ALA A 11 25.35 -7.27 -12.74
CA ALA A 11 24.79 -8.39 -13.52
C ALA A 11 23.75 -9.34 -12.86
N GLY A 12 22.53 -8.81 -12.70
CA GLY A 12 21.31 -9.57 -12.42
C GLY A 12 20.45 -8.82 -11.42
N ASP A 13 19.13 -8.83 -11.59
CA ASP A 13 18.26 -8.32 -10.53
C ASP A 13 18.41 -9.24 -9.31
N THR A 14 19.17 -8.79 -8.30
CA THR A 14 19.51 -9.60 -7.13
C THR A 14 18.27 -9.87 -6.27
N MET A 15 18.07 -11.14 -5.93
CA MET A 15 17.02 -11.56 -5.00
C MET A 15 17.29 -11.06 -3.58
N ARG A 16 16.28 -10.45 -2.97
CA ARG A 16 16.28 -9.93 -1.60
C ARG A 16 15.39 -10.81 -0.73
N HIS A 17 15.87 -11.22 0.45
CA HIS A 17 15.08 -11.96 1.43
C HIS A 17 14.52 -11.02 2.50
N THR A 18 13.22 -11.09 2.77
CA THR A 18 12.54 -10.16 3.67
C THR A 18 12.90 -10.41 5.14
N ASN A 19 13.27 -11.63 5.52
CA ASN A 19 13.77 -11.95 6.87
C ASN A 19 15.14 -11.32 7.19
N ARG A 20 15.88 -10.83 6.19
CA ARG A 20 17.17 -10.14 6.34
C ARG A 20 17.03 -8.61 6.19
N GLN A 21 15.81 -8.09 6.18
CA GLN A 21 15.52 -6.68 6.00
C GLN A 21 14.40 -6.21 6.93
N THR A 22 14.31 -4.90 7.17
CA THR A 22 13.16 -4.34 7.88
C THR A 22 11.95 -4.31 6.97
N ALA A 23 10.75 -4.42 7.54
CA ALA A 23 9.50 -4.28 6.80
C ALA A 23 9.43 -2.93 6.05
N THR A 24 9.94 -1.85 6.65
CA THR A 24 10.04 -0.53 6.03
C THR A 24 10.91 -0.56 4.78
N LYS A 25 12.05 -1.27 4.80
CA LYS A 25 12.94 -1.36 3.64
C LYS A 25 12.27 -2.10 2.47
N THR A 26 11.62 -3.22 2.75
CA THR A 26 10.82 -3.94 1.75
C THR A 26 9.71 -3.05 1.19
N LEU A 27 9.01 -2.32 2.06
CA LEU A 27 7.94 -1.40 1.66
C LEU A 27 8.46 -0.27 0.76
N THR A 28 9.58 0.35 1.11
CA THR A 28 10.24 1.39 0.28
C THR A 28 10.61 0.86 -1.10
N ASP A 29 11.12 -0.37 -1.17
CA ASP A 29 11.49 -0.99 -2.44
C ASP A 29 10.25 -1.27 -3.31
N ILE A 30 9.14 -1.71 -2.71
CA ILE A 30 7.87 -1.88 -3.43
C ILE A 30 7.33 -0.53 -3.91
N TYR A 31 7.29 0.51 -3.08
CA TYR A 31 6.86 1.84 -3.54
C TYR A 31 7.71 2.36 -4.70
N ARG A 32 9.04 2.19 -4.64
CA ARG A 32 9.93 2.57 -5.73
C ARG A 32 9.63 1.80 -7.02
N SER A 33 9.22 0.54 -6.93
CA SER A 33 8.83 -0.24 -8.11
C SER A 33 7.53 0.28 -8.75
N ILE A 34 6.59 0.75 -7.93
CA ILE A 34 5.36 1.41 -8.39
C ILE A 34 5.72 2.71 -9.12
N ASP A 35 6.52 3.57 -8.49
CA ASP A 35 6.93 4.87 -9.06
C ASP A 35 7.64 4.73 -10.40
N LYS A 36 8.41 3.65 -10.58
CA LYS A 36 9.15 3.36 -11.81
C LYS A 36 8.38 2.51 -12.81
N ALA A 37 7.15 2.11 -12.50
CA ALA A 37 6.38 1.14 -13.27
C ALA A 37 7.17 -0.14 -13.60
N GLN A 38 7.86 -0.68 -12.59
CA GLN A 38 8.78 -1.81 -12.70
C GLN A 38 8.22 -3.06 -12.01
N ALA A 39 8.16 -4.16 -12.75
CA ALA A 39 7.62 -5.41 -12.23
C ALA A 39 8.56 -6.02 -11.17
N VAL A 40 7.97 -6.84 -10.30
CA VAL A 40 8.66 -7.49 -9.17
C VAL A 40 8.36 -8.97 -9.22
N THR A 41 9.38 -9.82 -9.13
CA THR A 41 9.16 -11.25 -8.84
C THR A 41 9.20 -11.45 -7.34
N ILE A 42 8.21 -12.15 -6.79
CA ILE A 42 8.11 -12.48 -5.38
C ILE A 42 8.08 -14.00 -5.19
N THR A 43 8.68 -14.49 -4.12
CA THR A 43 8.31 -15.77 -3.52
C THR A 43 7.28 -15.48 -2.44
N TYR A 44 6.09 -16.04 -2.61
CA TYR A 44 4.93 -15.78 -1.76
C TYR A 44 4.51 -17.03 -1.03
N LEU A 45 4.33 -16.92 0.29
CA LEU A 45 3.77 -17.97 1.13
C LEU A 45 2.24 -17.89 1.09
N ASP A 46 1.60 -18.85 0.42
CA ASP A 46 0.15 -18.97 0.36
C ASP A 46 -0.42 -19.46 1.71
N GLU A 47 -1.76 -19.46 1.85
CA GLU A 47 -2.41 -19.69 3.16
C GLU A 47 -2.26 -21.12 3.67
N ASP A 48 -2.09 -22.06 2.74
CA ASP A 48 -1.82 -23.47 2.98
C ASP A 48 -0.36 -23.75 3.36
N GLY A 49 0.49 -22.72 3.36
CA GLY A 49 1.92 -22.84 3.63
C GLY A 49 2.76 -23.18 2.39
N THR A 50 2.15 -23.24 1.19
CA THR A 50 2.89 -23.49 -0.05
C THR A 50 3.58 -22.22 -0.53
N GLU A 51 4.84 -22.32 -0.94
CA GLU A 51 5.53 -21.21 -1.60
C GLU A 51 5.25 -21.19 -3.11
N SER A 52 4.92 -20.02 -3.64
CA SER A 52 4.74 -19.79 -5.07
C SER A 52 5.58 -18.62 -5.56
N VAL A 53 6.22 -18.78 -6.72
CA VAL A 53 6.96 -17.69 -7.38
C VAL A 53 6.02 -16.97 -8.35
N ARG A 54 5.90 -15.66 -8.20
CA ARG A 54 4.97 -14.83 -8.99
C ARG A 54 5.64 -13.56 -9.46
N THR A 55 5.46 -13.22 -10.72
CA THR A 55 5.78 -11.87 -11.22
C THR A 55 4.55 -10.99 -11.13
N ILE A 56 4.71 -9.84 -10.48
CA ILE A 56 3.64 -8.91 -10.17
C ILE A 56 3.98 -7.49 -10.64
N GLU A 57 2.96 -6.73 -10.99
CA GLU A 57 3.03 -5.32 -11.36
C GLU A 57 2.30 -4.51 -10.28
N PRO A 58 3.00 -4.11 -9.20
CA PRO A 58 2.36 -3.44 -8.09
C PRO A 58 1.86 -2.06 -8.51
N PHE A 59 0.67 -1.69 -8.04
CA PHE A 59 0.05 -0.41 -8.40
C PHE A 59 -0.57 0.34 -7.23
N ASP A 60 -0.69 -0.31 -6.06
CA ASP A 60 -1.24 0.29 -4.85
C ASP A 60 -0.78 -0.50 -3.62
N VAL A 61 -0.68 0.18 -2.48
CA VAL A 61 -0.33 -0.42 -1.18
C VAL A 61 -1.31 0.09 -0.15
N ARG A 62 -1.97 -0.84 0.56
CA ARG A 62 -3.02 -0.53 1.53
C ARG A 62 -2.74 -1.15 2.87
N THR A 63 -3.19 -0.45 3.91
CA THR A 63 -3.32 -1.03 5.25
C THR A 63 -4.74 -1.55 5.42
N THR A 64 -4.87 -2.82 5.78
CA THR A 64 -6.15 -3.45 6.09
C THR A 64 -6.68 -2.98 7.45
N LYS A 65 -7.96 -3.24 7.73
CA LYS A 65 -8.58 -2.92 9.03
C LYS A 65 -7.84 -3.57 10.22
N SER A 66 -7.19 -4.71 10.01
CA SER A 66 -6.40 -5.41 11.03
C SER A 66 -4.94 -4.93 11.12
N GLY A 67 -4.58 -3.83 10.45
CA GLY A 67 -3.24 -3.26 10.47
C GLY A 67 -2.23 -3.97 9.56
N ARG A 68 -2.62 -5.02 8.82
CA ARG A 68 -1.71 -5.70 7.89
C ARG A 68 -1.56 -4.91 6.59
N ILE A 69 -0.34 -4.88 6.04
CA ILE A 69 -0.03 -4.24 4.76
C ILE A 69 -0.29 -5.20 3.61
N GLN A 70 -0.99 -4.72 2.59
CA GLN A 70 -1.37 -5.43 1.40
C GLN A 70 -0.89 -4.68 0.16
N VAL A 71 -0.13 -5.36 -0.70
CA VAL A 71 0.31 -4.89 -2.01
C VAL A 71 -0.72 -5.35 -3.04
N ARG A 72 -1.34 -4.41 -3.76
CA ARG A 72 -2.21 -4.70 -4.89
C ARG A 72 -1.40 -4.65 -6.17
N ALA A 73 -1.55 -5.67 -7.00
CA ALA A 73 -0.76 -5.82 -8.20
C ALA A 73 -1.50 -6.59 -9.27
N MET A 74 -1.16 -6.34 -10.54
CA MET A 74 -1.51 -7.27 -11.61
C MET A 74 -0.58 -8.48 -11.53
N CYS A 75 -1.13 -9.69 -11.46
CA CYS A 75 -0.35 -10.92 -11.40
C CYS A 75 -0.16 -11.48 -12.81
N ARG A 76 1.08 -11.49 -13.32
CA ARG A 76 1.36 -11.96 -14.69
C ARG A 76 0.97 -13.41 -14.95
N LEU A 77 1.10 -14.26 -13.94
CA LEU A 77 0.70 -15.67 -14.05
C LEU A 77 -0.82 -15.83 -14.27
N ARG A 78 -1.63 -14.92 -13.72
CA ARG A 78 -3.10 -15.03 -13.76
C ARG A 78 -3.75 -14.04 -14.73
N GLY A 79 -3.03 -13.00 -15.16
CA GLY A 79 -3.56 -11.95 -16.02
C GLY A 79 -4.57 -11.02 -15.32
N GLU A 80 -4.67 -11.07 -13.98
CA GLU A 80 -5.70 -10.37 -13.22
C GLU A 80 -5.12 -9.64 -11.99
N ALA A 81 -5.89 -8.69 -11.45
CA ALA A 81 -5.54 -8.00 -10.23
C ALA A 81 -5.68 -8.92 -9.01
N ARG A 82 -4.61 -9.00 -8.21
CA ARG A 82 -4.59 -9.75 -6.95
C ARG A 82 -3.96 -8.92 -5.84
N SER A 83 -4.15 -9.39 -4.62
CA SER A 83 -3.62 -8.75 -3.43
C SER A 83 -2.70 -9.67 -2.68
N PHE A 84 -1.53 -9.17 -2.30
CA PHE A 84 -0.47 -9.92 -1.63
C PHE A 84 -0.17 -9.26 -0.30
N TYR A 85 -0.22 -10.02 0.79
CA TYR A 85 0.20 -9.49 2.09
C TYR A 85 1.72 -9.35 2.17
N LEU A 86 2.20 -8.18 2.60
CA LEU A 86 3.65 -7.89 2.68
C LEU A 86 4.40 -8.92 3.53
N HIS A 87 3.83 -9.32 4.67
CA HIS A 87 4.45 -10.29 5.59
C HIS A 87 4.50 -11.73 5.06
N ARG A 88 3.80 -12.03 3.96
CA ARG A 88 3.84 -13.34 3.29
C ARG A 88 4.80 -13.34 2.08
N ILE A 89 5.43 -12.22 1.77
CA ILE A 89 6.51 -12.16 0.79
C ILE A 89 7.80 -12.62 1.47
N VAL A 90 8.32 -13.77 1.07
CA VAL A 90 9.54 -14.40 1.64
C VAL A 90 10.79 -13.79 1.03
N SER A 91 10.75 -13.59 -0.29
CA SER A 91 11.81 -12.92 -1.04
C SER A 91 11.24 -12.19 -2.24
N TYR A 92 12.00 -11.26 -2.78
CA TYR A 92 11.62 -10.51 -3.97
C TYR A 92 12.83 -10.06 -4.79
N THR A 93 12.61 -9.93 -6.07
CA THR A 93 13.55 -9.39 -7.06
C THR A 93 12.88 -8.19 -7.72
N LEU A 94 13.49 -7.01 -7.60
CA LEU A 94 13.03 -5.82 -8.32
C LEU A 94 13.59 -5.87 -9.72
N HIS A 95 12.75 -5.78 -10.74
CA HIS A 95 13.22 -5.81 -12.11
C HIS A 95 13.37 -4.44 -12.73
N ARG A 96 14.09 -4.37 -13.86
CA ARG A 96 14.03 -3.20 -14.76
C ARG A 96 12.95 -3.30 -15.84
N MET A 97 12.20 -4.40 -15.89
CA MET A 97 11.13 -4.60 -16.88
C MET A 97 9.89 -3.78 -16.53
N ALA A 98 9.29 -3.18 -17.56
CA ALA A 98 8.10 -2.34 -17.43
C ALA A 98 6.84 -3.18 -17.14
N PHE A 99 5.80 -2.51 -16.65
CA PHE A 99 4.43 -3.04 -16.60
C PHE A 99 3.89 -3.31 -18.00
N VAL A 100 3.11 -4.38 -18.15
CA VAL A 100 2.51 -4.80 -19.43
C VAL A 100 1.03 -5.15 -19.32
N LEU A 101 0.49 -5.23 -18.10
CA LEU A 101 -0.92 -5.57 -17.89
C LEU A 101 -1.73 -4.31 -17.62
N ASP A 102 -2.92 -4.26 -18.22
CA ASP A 102 -3.87 -3.20 -17.95
C ASP A 102 -4.37 -3.28 -16.52
N ARG A 103 -4.19 -2.18 -15.79
CA ARG A 103 -4.71 -2.02 -14.44
C ARG A 103 -6.23 -1.80 -14.50
N PRO A 104 -7.04 -2.49 -13.68
CA PRO A 104 -8.43 -2.11 -13.53
C PRO A 104 -8.52 -0.67 -13.03
N GLU A 105 -9.36 0.14 -13.67
CA GLU A 105 -9.59 1.52 -13.26
C GLU A 105 -9.86 1.53 -11.74
N ALA A 106 -9.21 2.45 -11.03
CA ALA A 106 -9.44 2.57 -9.61
C ALA A 106 -10.93 2.75 -9.42
N THR A 107 -11.61 1.77 -8.81
CA THR A 107 -13.03 1.89 -8.52
C THR A 107 -13.20 3.18 -7.76
N THR A 108 -13.71 4.21 -8.43
CA THR A 108 -14.10 5.47 -7.79
C THR A 108 -14.93 5.03 -6.61
N ALA A 109 -14.50 5.41 -5.39
CA ALA A 109 -15.31 5.17 -4.22
C ALA A 109 -16.71 5.65 -4.58
N ALA A 110 -17.72 4.78 -4.51
CA ALA A 110 -19.10 5.16 -4.79
C ALA A 110 -19.37 6.41 -3.95
N GLY A 111 -19.34 7.55 -4.62
CA GLY A 111 -19.10 8.80 -3.95
C GLY A 111 -20.35 9.15 -3.18
N ALA A 112 -20.31 9.01 -1.86
CA ALA A 112 -20.98 10.02 -1.06
C ALA A 112 -20.12 11.29 -1.17
N VAL A 113 -20.21 11.98 -2.32
CA VAL A 113 -19.71 13.34 -2.43
C VAL A 113 -20.60 14.16 -1.51
N ILE A 114 -20.07 14.52 -0.34
CA ILE A 114 -20.80 15.39 0.57
C ILE A 114 -20.69 16.80 0.00
N VAL A 115 -21.74 17.22 -0.69
CA VAL A 115 -21.86 18.57 -1.25
C VAL A 115 -22.01 19.55 -0.10
N VAL A 116 -20.97 20.32 0.15
CA VAL A 116 -21.00 21.44 1.10
C VAL A 116 -21.53 22.67 0.38
N ARG A 117 -22.62 23.27 0.88
CA ARG A 117 -23.33 24.38 0.24
C ARG A 117 -23.15 25.71 0.96
N SER A 118 -22.40 25.75 2.06
CA SER A 118 -22.14 26.98 2.82
C SER A 118 -20.87 26.89 3.65
N ALA A 119 -20.31 28.04 4.01
CA ALA A 119 -19.16 28.12 4.90
C ALA A 119 -19.43 27.48 6.28
N ALA A 120 -20.65 27.61 6.82
CA ALA A 120 -21.03 26.98 8.07
C ALA A 120 -20.98 25.44 8.01
N GLN A 121 -21.35 24.85 6.88
CA GLN A 121 -21.25 23.41 6.66
C GLN A 121 -19.80 22.92 6.51
N VAL A 122 -18.90 23.75 5.96
CA VAL A 122 -17.45 23.47 5.98
C VAL A 122 -16.96 23.45 7.43
N ILE A 123 -17.24 24.51 8.17
CA ILE A 123 -16.76 24.68 9.56
C ILE A 123 -17.26 23.53 10.45
N ALA A 124 -18.55 23.20 10.41
CA ALA A 124 -19.10 22.11 11.20
C ALA A 124 -18.47 20.75 10.86
N ARG A 125 -18.12 20.53 9.58
CA ARG A 125 -17.48 19.29 9.12
C ARG A 125 -16.04 19.19 9.59
N GLU A 126 -15.26 20.27 9.49
CA GLU A 126 -13.88 20.29 9.96
C GLU A 126 -13.82 20.13 11.49
N LEU A 127 -14.72 20.81 12.22
CA LEU A 127 -14.84 20.62 13.67
C LEU A 127 -15.30 19.19 14.03
N GLY A 128 -16.21 18.60 13.26
CA GLY A 128 -16.68 17.23 13.46
C GLY A 128 -15.66 16.14 13.13
N ARG A 129 -14.67 16.43 12.29
CA ARG A 129 -13.58 15.51 11.96
C ARG A 129 -12.64 15.30 13.14
N ASP A 130 -12.30 16.39 13.83
CA ASP A 130 -11.20 16.42 14.78
C ASP A 130 -11.66 16.55 16.24
N TYR A 131 -12.85 17.10 16.51
CA TYR A 131 -13.24 17.53 17.87
C TYR A 131 -14.60 17.04 18.37
N LEU A 132 -15.47 16.47 17.53
CA LEU A 132 -16.76 15.94 18.00
C LEU A 132 -16.66 14.44 18.33
N PRO A 133 -17.28 13.99 19.43
CA PRO A 133 -17.35 12.57 19.75
C PRO A 133 -18.12 11.82 18.64
N ARG A 134 -17.77 10.54 18.44
CA ARG A 134 -18.40 9.66 17.43
C ARG A 134 -19.91 9.45 17.65
N THR A 135 -20.40 9.76 18.84
CA THR A 135 -21.81 9.67 19.23
C THR A 135 -22.44 11.06 19.19
N ALA A 136 -23.68 11.14 18.72
CA ALA A 136 -24.43 12.40 18.67
C ALA A 136 -24.57 12.98 20.09
N VAL A 137 -24.13 14.21 20.26
CA VAL A 137 -24.33 15.00 21.48
C VAL A 137 -25.58 15.85 21.26
N THR A 138 -26.57 15.64 22.09
CA THR A 138 -27.80 16.44 22.16
C THR A 138 -27.61 17.58 23.15
N HIS A 139 -28.47 18.60 23.07
CA HIS A 139 -28.45 19.73 24.03
C HIS A 139 -28.64 19.27 25.49
N SER A 140 -29.17 18.07 25.70
CA SER A 140 -29.34 17.46 27.03
C SER A 140 -28.04 16.91 27.62
N ASP A 141 -27.00 16.74 26.80
CA ASP A 141 -25.72 16.11 27.20
C ASP A 141 -24.70 17.13 27.73
N THR A 142 -24.98 18.43 27.63
CA THR A 142 -24.10 19.50 28.13
C THR A 142 -24.67 20.08 29.42
N THR A 143 -23.99 19.87 30.55
CA THR A 143 -24.24 20.71 31.74
C THR A 143 -23.61 22.08 31.49
N LEU A 144 -24.42 23.14 31.43
CA LEU A 144 -23.91 24.50 31.55
C LEU A 144 -23.21 24.61 32.91
N ALA A 145 -21.88 24.72 32.89
CA ALA A 145 -21.16 25.14 34.08
C ALA A 145 -21.60 26.58 34.38
N ALA A 146 -22.19 26.76 35.57
CA ALA A 146 -22.60 28.06 36.09
C ALA A 146 -21.39 28.93 36.44
#